data_AF-A0A5D0UT71-F1
#
_entry.id   AF-A0A5D0UT71-F1
#
_cell.length_a   1.000
_cell.length_b   1.000
_cell.length_c   1.000
_cell.angle_alpha   90.00
_cell.angle_beta   90.00
_cell.angle_gamma   90.00
#
_symmetry.space_group_name_H-M   'P 1'
#
loop_
_entity.id
_entity.type
_entity.pdbx_description
1 polymer ?
#
loop_
_entity_poly.entity_id
_entity_poly.type
_entity_poly.pdbx_seq_one_letter_code
_entity_poly.pdbx_strand_id
1 'polypeptide(L)'
;MALPAGAAGTTDGELAAGVRAWVDSPPLRALVRHFGGDWPAGDLPAVLSGLDDFSARHWDFREGRERPEAREPAFDPATVRLVLDAAAALGLVRPVPPALPRYAHLLVLGGLAHACLRRTAYAAHLARTVAGISGEVAVLGSCRVLSPAESRMLADAGITDCSTEVDALDAAVRAAFGVTTPSEERGEPADHPHRAWSSRTYRPAGLPPVRVLAAPSSEPDRRRAHTADTQRFWAEHVRLRAGDPVLMVTAPIYVPFQHCDALRTLAVPYRCGIDTVGVDPALAAVAGLPEPTLTPGRYLQEIRSAIRSMRALHAVLPPS
;
A
#
# COMPACT_ATOMS: atom_id res chain seq x y z
N MET A 1 8.82 -15.52 -2.57
CA MET A 1 7.97 -16.09 -1.50
C MET A 1 6.54 -15.66 -1.79
N ALA A 2 5.58 -16.56 -1.62
CA ALA A 2 4.18 -16.19 -1.72
C ALA A 2 3.76 -15.38 -0.47
N LEU A 3 2.87 -14.42 -0.67
CA LEU A 3 2.17 -13.74 0.42
C LEU A 3 0.98 -14.60 0.87
N PRO A 4 0.39 -14.34 2.05
CA PRO A 4 -0.86 -14.99 2.46
C PRO A 4 -1.90 -14.89 1.34
N ALA A 5 -2.68 -15.95 1.13
CA ALA A 5 -3.64 -15.99 0.04
C ALA A 5 -4.71 -14.91 0.24
N GLY A 6 -4.95 -14.11 -0.79
CA GLY A 6 -5.98 -13.08 -0.80
C GLY A 6 -7.20 -13.41 -1.64
N ALA A 7 -7.34 -14.64 -2.14
CA ALA A 7 -8.50 -15.02 -2.93
C ALA A 7 -9.80 -14.93 -2.09
N ALA A 8 -10.91 -14.57 -2.74
CA ALA A 8 -12.21 -14.61 -2.09
C ALA A 8 -12.52 -16.04 -1.59
N GLY A 9 -13.02 -16.15 -0.36
CA GLY A 9 -13.30 -17.44 0.27
C GLY A 9 -12.10 -18.10 0.96
N THR A 10 -10.92 -17.47 0.96
CA THR A 10 -9.78 -17.91 1.79
C THR A 10 -10.20 -17.97 3.25
N THR A 11 -9.92 -19.09 3.90
CA THR A 11 -10.23 -19.34 5.31
C THR A 11 -9.19 -18.73 6.25
N ASP A 12 -9.57 -18.53 7.51
CA ASP A 12 -8.65 -18.03 8.54
C ASP A 12 -7.42 -18.95 8.72
N GLY A 13 -7.62 -20.27 8.61
CA GLY A 13 -6.53 -21.26 8.66
C GLY A 13 -5.55 -21.12 7.49
N GLU A 14 -6.03 -20.85 6.27
CA GLU A 14 -5.18 -20.61 5.10
C GLU A 14 -4.42 -19.28 5.22
N LEU A 15 -5.06 -18.23 5.77
CA LEU A 15 -4.38 -16.97 6.08
C LEU A 15 -3.26 -17.17 7.11
N ALA A 16 -3.54 -17.88 8.20
CA ALA A 16 -2.54 -18.19 9.23
C ALA A 16 -1.39 -19.04 8.69
N ALA A 17 -1.67 -20.02 7.83
CA ALA A 17 -0.66 -20.82 7.15
C ALA A 17 0.21 -19.99 6.21
N GLY A 18 -0.39 -19.05 5.47
CA GLY A 18 0.32 -18.10 4.62
C GLY A 18 1.25 -17.16 5.40
N VAL A 19 0.78 -16.65 6.55
CA VAL A 19 1.59 -15.85 7.47
C VAL A 19 2.79 -16.67 7.94
N ARG A 20 2.57 -17.91 8.41
CA ARG A 20 3.64 -18.82 8.84
C ARG A 20 4.66 -19.05 7.73
N ALA A 21 4.21 -19.36 6.52
CA ALA A 21 5.08 -19.67 5.39
C ALA A 21 5.99 -18.49 5.00
N TRP A 22 5.47 -17.25 5.03
CA TRP A 22 6.29 -16.07 4.75
C TRP A 22 7.30 -15.81 5.86
N VAL A 23 6.87 -15.91 7.12
CA VAL A 23 7.70 -15.68 8.31
C VAL A 23 8.80 -16.73 8.44
N ASP A 24 8.51 -18.00 8.19
CA ASP A 24 9.50 -19.08 8.29
C ASP A 24 10.43 -19.17 7.06
N SER A 25 10.31 -18.22 6.13
CA SER A 25 11.03 -18.29 4.85
C SER A 25 12.55 -18.23 5.01
N PRO A 26 13.30 -19.01 4.21
CA PRO A 26 14.77 -18.95 4.19
C PRO A 26 15.38 -17.55 4.06
N PRO A 27 14.90 -16.63 3.19
CA PRO A 27 15.48 -15.29 3.09
C PRO A 27 15.33 -14.46 4.38
N LEU A 28 14.19 -14.56 5.08
CA LEU A 28 14.03 -13.84 6.36
C LEU A 28 14.95 -14.44 7.44
N ARG A 29 15.05 -15.77 7.51
CA ARG A 29 15.99 -16.46 8.41
C ARG A 29 17.45 -16.07 8.16
N ALA A 30 17.84 -15.95 6.89
CA ALA A 30 19.18 -15.54 6.51
C ALA A 30 19.49 -14.11 6.98
N LEU A 31 18.53 -13.18 6.82
CA LEU A 31 18.67 -11.82 7.35
C LEU A 31 18.78 -11.79 8.87
N VAL A 32 17.89 -12.48 9.59
CA VAL A 32 17.91 -12.51 11.06
C VAL A 32 19.28 -13.01 11.56
N ARG A 33 19.78 -14.12 11.01
CA ARG A 33 21.09 -14.66 11.35
C ARG A 33 22.24 -13.69 11.03
N HIS A 34 22.23 -13.07 9.84
CA HIS A 34 23.28 -12.15 9.41
C HIS A 34 23.40 -10.93 10.32
N PHE A 35 22.28 -10.41 10.81
CA PHE A 35 22.23 -9.29 11.74
C PHE A 35 22.37 -9.73 13.21
N GLY A 36 22.84 -10.95 13.48
CA GLY A 36 23.18 -11.46 14.81
C GLY A 36 21.98 -11.89 15.67
N GLY A 37 20.81 -12.09 15.06
CA GLY A 37 19.62 -12.58 15.75
C GLY A 37 19.54 -14.10 15.78
N ASP A 38 19.09 -14.64 16.90
CA ASP A 38 18.59 -16.01 17.00
C ASP A 38 17.16 -16.10 16.49
N TRP A 39 16.80 -17.26 15.94
CA TRP A 39 15.41 -17.47 15.53
C TRP A 39 14.53 -17.66 16.77
N PRO A 40 13.41 -16.92 16.91
CA PRO A 40 12.52 -17.09 18.05
C PRO A 40 11.95 -18.52 18.13
N ALA A 41 11.85 -19.05 19.34
CA ALA A 41 11.18 -20.33 19.61
C ALA A 41 9.70 -20.12 19.95
N GLY A 42 8.91 -21.20 19.84
CA GLY A 42 7.51 -21.22 20.25
C GLY A 42 6.53 -21.28 19.08
N ASP A 43 5.28 -20.88 19.36
CA ASP A 43 4.21 -20.82 18.37
C ASP A 43 4.32 -19.57 17.48
N LEU A 44 3.44 -19.46 16.49
CA LEU A 44 3.48 -18.37 15.51
C LEU A 44 3.33 -16.98 16.16
N PRO A 45 2.41 -16.73 17.12
CA PRO A 45 2.39 -15.49 17.88
C PRO A 45 3.72 -15.13 18.56
N ALA A 46 4.36 -16.09 19.23
CA ALA A 46 5.65 -15.88 19.87
C ALA A 46 6.74 -15.55 18.84
N VAL A 47 6.77 -16.26 17.71
CA VAL A 47 7.71 -16.00 16.61
C VAL A 47 7.52 -14.60 16.03
N LEU A 48 6.29 -14.20 15.73
CA LEU A 48 5.96 -12.87 15.21
C LEU A 48 6.35 -11.77 16.18
N SER A 49 6.11 -11.95 17.48
CA SER A 49 6.53 -10.97 18.50
C SER A 49 8.06 -10.86 18.56
N GLY A 50 8.77 -11.99 18.61
CA GLY A 50 10.23 -12.00 18.67
C GLY A 50 10.89 -11.38 17.44
N LEU A 51 10.32 -11.59 16.25
CA LEU A 51 10.79 -10.97 15.01
C LEU A 51 10.52 -9.47 14.96
N ASP A 52 9.37 -9.00 15.47
CA ASP A 52 9.09 -7.57 15.59
C ASP A 52 10.10 -6.89 16.53
N ASP A 53 10.35 -7.48 17.71
CA ASP A 53 11.34 -6.99 18.67
C ASP A 53 12.75 -6.96 18.08
N PHE A 54 13.15 -8.04 17.39
CA PHE A 54 14.42 -8.10 16.68
C PHE A 54 14.52 -6.99 15.62
N SER A 55 13.51 -6.90 14.74
CA SER A 55 13.52 -5.91 13.66
C SER A 55 13.51 -4.47 14.19
N ALA A 56 12.87 -4.21 15.32
CA ALA A 56 12.89 -2.91 15.97
C ALA A 56 14.28 -2.52 16.47
N ARG A 57 15.06 -3.48 16.98
CA ARG A 57 16.44 -3.23 17.44
C ARG A 57 17.42 -3.05 16.29
N HIS A 58 17.29 -3.82 15.22
CA HIS A 58 18.33 -3.91 14.19
C HIS A 58 18.00 -3.12 12.90
N TRP A 59 16.72 -2.89 12.60
CA TRP A 59 16.27 -2.37 11.30
C TRP A 59 15.40 -1.10 11.42
N ASP A 60 15.20 -0.55 12.62
CA ASP A 60 14.51 0.73 12.79
C ASP A 60 15.45 1.92 12.58
N PHE A 61 15.72 2.24 11.32
CA PHE A 61 16.51 3.42 10.95
C PHE A 61 15.70 4.74 10.93
N ARG A 62 14.41 4.67 11.27
CA ARG A 62 13.51 5.85 11.33
C ARG A 62 13.54 6.50 12.69
N GLU A 63 13.63 5.71 13.76
CA GLU A 63 13.60 6.19 15.15
C GLU A 63 12.40 7.13 15.40
N GLY A 64 11.25 6.82 14.80
CA GLY A 64 10.02 7.62 14.90
C GLY A 64 9.81 8.70 13.82
N ARG A 65 10.78 8.95 12.94
CA ARG A 65 10.68 9.93 11.83
C ARG A 65 9.83 9.43 10.64
N GLU A 66 9.50 10.33 9.71
CA GLU A 66 8.80 9.98 8.46
C GLU A 66 9.70 9.15 7.53
N ARG A 67 9.11 8.33 6.64
CA ARG A 67 9.88 7.43 5.75
C ARG A 67 10.99 8.12 4.93
N PRO A 68 10.78 9.34 4.39
CA PRO A 68 11.83 10.03 3.62
C PRO A 68 13.04 10.43 4.46
N GLU A 69 12.90 10.51 5.79
CA GLU A 69 13.89 11.06 6.73
C GLU A 69 14.75 9.98 7.40
N ALA A 70 14.50 8.70 7.08
CA ALA A 70 15.26 7.60 7.63
C ALA A 70 16.75 7.70 7.23
N ARG A 71 17.65 7.50 8.20
CA ARG A 71 19.09 7.54 7.94
C ARG A 71 19.54 6.25 7.28
N GLU A 72 20.23 6.35 6.14
CA GLU A 72 20.77 5.16 5.49
C GLU A 72 21.98 4.61 6.28
N PRO A 73 21.97 3.33 6.69
CA PRO A 73 23.13 2.69 7.29
C PRO A 73 24.24 2.46 6.26
N ALA A 74 25.50 2.55 6.71
CA ALA A 74 26.65 2.17 5.91
C ALA A 74 26.85 0.65 6.01
N PHE A 75 26.54 -0.08 4.94
CA PHE A 75 26.74 -1.53 4.86
C PHE A 75 27.90 -1.90 3.95
N ASP A 76 28.60 -2.97 4.29
CA ASP A 76 29.57 -3.58 3.39
C ASP A 76 28.87 -4.20 2.15
N PRO A 77 29.60 -4.43 1.05
CA PRO A 77 29.01 -4.95 -0.19
C PRO A 77 28.31 -6.32 -0.06
N ALA A 78 28.77 -7.20 0.84
CA ALA A 78 28.14 -8.50 1.04
C ALA A 78 26.79 -8.37 1.75
N THR A 79 26.73 -7.50 2.76
CA THR A 79 25.48 -7.14 3.46
C THR A 79 24.49 -6.50 2.50
N VAL A 80 24.93 -5.56 1.66
CA VAL A 80 24.09 -4.93 0.62
C VAL A 80 23.47 -5.99 -0.28
N ARG A 81 24.28 -6.91 -0.83
CA ARG A 81 23.80 -7.97 -1.71
C ARG A 81 22.79 -8.87 -1.01
N LEU A 82 23.08 -9.30 0.23
CA LEU A 82 22.15 -10.13 1.00
C LEU A 82 20.79 -9.46 1.19
N VAL A 83 20.78 -8.17 1.55
CA VAL A 83 19.54 -7.41 1.75
C VAL A 83 18.73 -7.31 0.46
N LEU A 84 19.37 -7.00 -0.66
CA LEU A 84 18.69 -6.88 -1.95
C LEU A 84 18.15 -8.22 -2.44
N ASP A 85 18.92 -9.30 -2.32
CA ASP A 85 18.50 -10.65 -2.69
C ASP A 85 17.32 -11.12 -1.82
N ALA A 86 17.39 -10.87 -0.52
CA ALA A 86 16.31 -11.18 0.41
C ALA A 86 15.06 -10.36 0.12
N ALA A 87 15.18 -9.06 -0.14
CA ALA A 87 14.06 -8.19 -0.50
C ALA A 87 13.37 -8.68 -1.80
N ALA A 88 14.16 -9.07 -2.80
CA ALA A 88 13.63 -9.62 -4.04
C ALA A 88 12.91 -10.96 -3.80
N ALA A 89 13.51 -11.84 -2.99
CA ALA A 89 12.92 -13.14 -2.64
C ALA A 89 11.65 -13.00 -1.79
N LEU A 90 11.56 -11.99 -0.93
CA LEU A 90 10.40 -11.70 -0.09
C LEU A 90 9.28 -10.93 -0.82
N GLY A 91 9.49 -10.55 -2.08
CA GLY A 91 8.47 -9.94 -2.94
C GLY A 91 8.40 -8.41 -2.89
N LEU A 92 9.47 -7.72 -2.45
CA LEU A 92 9.50 -6.26 -2.33
C LEU A 92 10.05 -5.54 -3.58
N VAL A 93 10.61 -6.28 -4.55
CA VAL A 93 11.38 -5.67 -5.65
C VAL A 93 10.63 -5.76 -6.98
N ARG A 94 10.26 -6.98 -7.38
CA ARG A 94 9.70 -7.22 -8.71
C ARG A 94 8.17 -7.07 -8.69
N PRO A 95 7.58 -6.26 -9.59
CA PRO A 95 6.14 -6.25 -9.77
C PRO A 95 5.68 -7.63 -10.27
N VAL A 96 4.46 -8.01 -9.88
CA VAL A 96 3.79 -9.23 -10.31
C VAL A 96 2.49 -8.79 -11.00
N PRO A 97 2.10 -9.41 -12.13
CA PRO A 97 0.84 -9.09 -12.78
C PRO A 97 -0.36 -9.44 -11.88
N PRO A 98 -1.52 -8.81 -12.11
CA PRO A 98 -2.76 -9.20 -11.44
C PRO A 98 -3.05 -10.69 -11.64
N ALA A 99 -3.46 -11.38 -10.57
CA ALA A 99 -3.72 -12.82 -10.55
C ALA A 99 -5.03 -13.21 -11.23
N LEU A 100 -5.99 -12.29 -11.32
CA LEU A 100 -7.30 -12.51 -11.91
C LEU A 100 -7.47 -11.72 -13.21
N PRO A 101 -8.24 -12.25 -14.16
CA PRO A 101 -8.54 -11.52 -15.39
C PRO A 101 -9.67 -10.51 -15.21
N ARG A 102 -10.31 -10.39 -14.03
CA ARG A 102 -11.43 -9.47 -13.74
C ARG A 102 -11.48 -9.12 -12.26
N TYR A 103 -11.87 -7.89 -11.96
CA TYR A 103 -12.07 -7.40 -10.60
C TYR A 103 -13.37 -6.61 -10.46
N ALA A 104 -13.96 -6.64 -9.27
CA ALA A 104 -15.07 -5.76 -8.93
C ALA A 104 -14.58 -4.31 -8.79
N HIS A 105 -13.44 -4.12 -8.12
CA HIS A 105 -12.89 -2.81 -7.84
C HIS A 105 -11.37 -2.77 -8.02
N LEU A 106 -10.85 -1.60 -8.39
CA LEU A 106 -9.42 -1.31 -8.39
C LEU A 106 -9.15 -0.18 -7.39
N LEU A 107 -8.28 -0.39 -6.42
CA LEU A 107 -7.93 0.57 -5.39
C LEU A 107 -6.51 1.08 -5.60
N VAL A 108 -6.34 2.40 -5.58
CA VAL A 108 -5.05 3.07 -5.61
C VAL A 108 -4.77 3.65 -4.24
N LEU A 109 -3.69 3.20 -3.61
CA LEU A 109 -3.30 3.72 -2.30
C LEU A 109 -2.59 5.06 -2.41
N GLY A 110 -3.02 6.03 -1.62
CA GLY A 110 -2.35 7.31 -1.42
C GLY A 110 -0.99 7.20 -0.73
N GLY A 111 -0.31 8.33 -0.61
CA GLY A 111 0.98 8.44 0.03
C GLY A 111 1.60 9.83 -0.18
N LEU A 112 2.90 9.82 -0.46
CA LEU A 112 3.58 11.05 -0.88
C LEU A 112 3.21 11.36 -2.33
N ALA A 113 3.27 12.64 -2.70
CA ALA A 113 2.81 13.11 -4.01
C ALA A 113 3.35 12.30 -5.21
N HIS A 114 4.64 11.89 -5.21
CA HIS A 114 5.19 11.09 -6.31
C HIS A 114 4.51 9.72 -6.44
N ALA A 115 4.14 9.13 -5.30
CA ALA A 115 3.45 7.85 -5.24
C ALA A 115 2.00 8.00 -5.72
N CYS A 116 1.35 9.13 -5.42
CA CYS A 116 0.03 9.47 -5.95
C CYS A 116 0.05 9.47 -7.49
N LEU A 117 1.02 10.15 -8.10
CA LEU A 117 1.18 10.19 -9.56
C LEU A 117 1.43 8.79 -10.15
N ARG A 118 2.47 8.10 -9.66
CA ARG A 118 2.91 6.80 -10.21
C ARG A 118 1.84 5.73 -10.10
N ARG A 119 1.20 5.60 -8.93
CA ARG A 119 0.19 4.57 -8.70
C ARG A 119 -1.08 4.83 -9.49
N THR A 120 -1.48 6.10 -9.63
CA THR A 120 -2.66 6.46 -10.44
C THR A 120 -2.42 6.24 -11.92
N ALA A 121 -1.24 6.61 -12.44
CA ALA A 121 -0.86 6.34 -13.82
C ALA A 121 -0.83 4.82 -14.12
N TYR A 122 -0.28 4.02 -13.20
CA TYR A 122 -0.29 2.56 -13.33
C TYR A 122 -1.71 1.98 -13.25
N ALA A 123 -2.56 2.47 -12.35
CA ALA A 123 -3.96 2.06 -12.26
C ALA A 123 -4.74 2.38 -13.53
N ALA A 124 -4.50 3.53 -14.16
CA ALA A 124 -5.10 3.88 -15.44
C ALA A 124 -4.63 2.95 -16.57
N HIS A 125 -3.35 2.54 -16.55
CA HIS A 125 -2.87 1.49 -17.45
C HIS A 125 -3.61 0.17 -17.21
N LEU A 126 -3.67 -0.31 -15.96
CA LEU A 126 -4.36 -1.56 -15.62
C LEU A 126 -5.85 -1.51 -15.98
N ALA A 127 -6.55 -0.39 -15.74
CA ALA A 127 -7.96 -0.26 -16.12
C ALA A 127 -8.19 -0.35 -17.65
N ARG A 128 -7.17 -0.05 -18.46
CA ARG A 128 -7.19 -0.18 -19.92
C ARG A 128 -6.75 -1.56 -20.42
N THR A 129 -5.86 -2.25 -19.69
CA THR A 129 -5.17 -3.46 -20.18
C THR A 129 -5.55 -4.75 -19.46
N VAL A 130 -5.92 -4.68 -18.18
CA VAL A 130 -6.46 -5.79 -17.42
C VAL A 130 -7.93 -5.93 -17.76
N ALA A 131 -8.36 -7.16 -18.06
CA ALA A 131 -9.75 -7.38 -18.42
C ALA A 131 -10.68 -7.02 -17.25
N GLY A 132 -11.75 -6.28 -17.56
CA GLY A 132 -12.93 -6.01 -16.73
C GLY A 132 -12.73 -5.53 -15.29
N ILE A 133 -12.86 -4.22 -15.07
CA ILE A 133 -13.27 -3.65 -13.76
C ILE A 133 -14.76 -3.34 -13.85
N SER A 134 -15.60 -4.02 -13.05
CA SER A 134 -17.06 -3.88 -13.16
C SER A 134 -17.67 -2.75 -12.30
N GLY A 135 -17.01 -2.40 -11.20
CA GLY A 135 -17.49 -1.42 -10.23
C GLY A 135 -16.87 -0.04 -10.45
N GLU A 136 -15.73 0.21 -9.80
CA GLU A 136 -15.02 1.50 -9.91
C GLU A 136 -13.50 1.34 -9.74
N VAL A 137 -12.78 2.36 -10.23
CA VAL A 137 -11.40 2.66 -9.79
C VAL A 137 -11.49 3.68 -8.67
N ALA A 138 -11.08 3.31 -7.46
CA ALA A 138 -11.07 4.16 -6.29
C ALA A 138 -9.64 4.61 -5.94
N VAL A 139 -9.41 5.91 -5.91
CA VAL A 139 -8.13 6.53 -5.58
C VAL A 139 -8.24 7.11 -4.17
N LEU A 140 -7.60 6.44 -3.22
CA LEU A 140 -7.83 6.63 -1.78
C LEU A 140 -6.73 7.50 -1.17
N GLY A 141 -7.10 8.59 -0.51
CA GLY A 141 -6.17 9.47 0.17
C GLY A 141 -6.76 10.13 1.41
N SER A 142 -6.11 11.20 1.85
CA SER A 142 -6.55 12.03 2.97
C SER A 142 -6.39 13.51 2.64
N CYS A 143 -6.98 14.39 3.46
CA CYS A 143 -6.74 15.83 3.38
C CYS A 143 -5.41 16.24 4.03
N ARG A 144 -4.40 15.36 4.08
CA ARG A 144 -3.07 15.68 4.60
C ARG A 144 -2.43 16.78 3.77
N VAL A 145 -1.95 17.83 4.42
CA VAL A 145 -1.19 18.92 3.78
C VAL A 145 0.11 18.38 3.18
N LEU A 146 0.42 18.84 1.96
CA LEU A 146 1.66 18.49 1.29
C LEU A 146 2.85 19.19 1.96
N SER A 147 3.97 18.47 2.07
CA SER A 147 5.22 19.09 2.50
C SER A 147 5.79 20.03 1.42
N PRO A 148 6.65 21.00 1.77
CA PRO A 148 7.31 21.86 0.78
C PRO A 148 8.14 21.10 -0.26
N ALA A 149 8.64 19.90 0.08
CA ALA A 149 9.34 19.03 -0.88
C ALA A 149 8.37 18.42 -1.90
N GLU A 150 7.18 17.99 -1.45
CA GLU A 150 6.14 17.45 -2.32
C GLU A 150 5.60 18.53 -3.27
N SER A 151 5.30 19.73 -2.76
CA SER A 151 4.80 20.83 -3.59
C SER A 151 5.79 21.25 -4.67
N ARG A 152 7.10 21.32 -4.35
CA ARG A 152 8.14 21.60 -5.36
C ARG A 152 8.21 20.51 -6.42
N MET A 153 8.19 19.24 -6.01
CA MET A 153 8.21 18.12 -6.94
C MET A 153 7.00 18.11 -7.89
N LEU A 154 5.81 18.46 -7.40
CA LEU A 154 4.62 18.61 -8.25
C LEU A 154 4.78 19.78 -9.24
N ALA A 155 5.29 20.92 -8.79
CA ALA A 155 5.53 22.08 -9.64
C ALA A 155 6.56 21.78 -10.75
N ASP A 156 7.64 21.05 -10.43
CA ASP A 156 8.64 20.60 -11.40
C ASP A 156 8.03 19.64 -12.46
N ALA A 157 6.97 18.92 -12.08
CA ALA A 157 6.18 18.07 -12.98
C ALA A 157 5.05 18.83 -13.70
N GLY A 158 4.96 20.16 -13.56
CA GLY A 158 3.92 21.00 -14.17
C GLY A 158 2.55 20.90 -13.50
N ILE A 159 2.47 20.34 -12.30
CA ILE A 159 1.24 20.22 -11.51
C ILE A 159 1.23 21.29 -10.42
N THR A 160 0.38 22.29 -10.60
CA THR A 160 0.22 23.42 -9.65
C THR A 160 -1.03 23.26 -8.79
N ASP A 161 -1.22 24.18 -7.85
CA ASP A 161 -2.46 24.35 -7.09
C ASP A 161 -2.88 23.14 -6.23
N CYS A 162 -1.91 22.30 -5.85
CA CYS A 162 -2.11 21.18 -4.94
C CYS A 162 -1.70 21.57 -3.51
N SER A 163 -2.66 21.58 -2.59
CA SER A 163 -2.43 21.88 -1.17
C SER A 163 -2.38 20.62 -0.30
N THR A 164 -3.09 19.57 -0.72
CA THR A 164 -3.24 18.32 0.01
C THR A 164 -2.92 17.09 -0.83
N GLU A 165 -2.76 15.94 -0.17
CA GLU A 165 -2.63 14.64 -0.83
C GLU A 165 -3.80 14.34 -1.78
N VAL A 166 -5.04 14.69 -1.41
CA VAL A 166 -6.20 14.48 -2.28
C VAL A 166 -6.18 15.39 -3.50
N ASP A 167 -5.63 16.61 -3.42
CA ASP A 167 -5.44 17.46 -4.60
C ASP A 167 -4.43 16.83 -5.59
N ALA A 168 -3.33 16.28 -5.05
CA ALA A 168 -2.35 15.58 -5.87
C ALA A 168 -2.92 14.31 -6.54
N LEU A 169 -3.78 13.57 -5.84
CA LEU A 169 -4.50 12.41 -6.40
C LEU A 169 -5.52 12.84 -7.46
N ASP A 170 -6.24 13.94 -7.25
CA ASP A 170 -7.20 14.50 -8.21
C ASP A 170 -6.50 14.93 -9.50
N ALA A 171 -5.39 15.66 -9.39
CA ALA A 171 -4.54 16.03 -10.52
C ALA A 171 -4.01 14.78 -11.26
N ALA A 172 -3.57 13.75 -10.52
CA ALA A 172 -3.12 12.50 -11.10
C ALA A 172 -4.23 11.78 -11.88
N VAL A 173 -5.46 11.77 -11.36
CA VAL A 173 -6.62 11.16 -12.04
C VAL A 173 -6.94 11.90 -13.32
N ARG A 174 -7.02 13.24 -13.28
CA ARG A 174 -7.28 14.06 -14.46
C ARG A 174 -6.27 13.80 -15.57
N ALA A 175 -4.99 13.77 -15.22
CA ALA A 175 -3.91 13.48 -16.17
C ALA A 175 -3.95 12.03 -16.70
N ALA A 176 -4.07 11.03 -15.83
CA ALA A 176 -3.93 9.63 -16.23
C ALA A 176 -5.17 9.04 -16.94
N PHE A 177 -6.36 9.58 -16.64
CA PHE A 177 -7.64 9.15 -17.23
C PHE A 177 -8.19 10.11 -18.29
N GLY A 178 -7.53 11.26 -18.53
CA GLY A 178 -7.94 12.23 -19.55
C GLY A 178 -9.29 12.88 -19.24
N VAL A 179 -9.54 13.20 -17.97
CA VAL A 179 -10.79 13.81 -17.48
C VAL A 179 -10.51 15.21 -16.91
N THR A 180 -11.51 16.09 -16.99
CA THR A 180 -11.33 17.51 -16.59
C THR A 180 -12.17 17.88 -15.37
N THR A 181 -13.47 17.60 -15.40
CA THR A 181 -14.41 17.93 -14.34
C THR A 181 -15.08 16.69 -13.76
N PRO A 182 -15.30 16.64 -12.44
CA PRO A 182 -16.05 15.56 -11.84
C PRO A 182 -17.52 15.65 -12.26
N SER A 183 -18.13 14.50 -12.50
CA SER A 183 -19.58 14.37 -12.75
C SER A 183 -20.39 14.45 -11.45
N GLU A 184 -19.74 14.21 -10.31
CA GLU A 184 -20.31 14.28 -8.99
C GLU A 184 -19.23 14.66 -8.00
N GLU A 185 -19.54 15.62 -7.12
CA GLU A 185 -18.69 16.05 -6.03
C GLU A 185 -19.51 16.08 -4.73
N ARG A 186 -18.97 15.44 -3.70
CA ARG A 186 -19.52 15.42 -2.34
C ARG A 186 -18.39 15.62 -1.35
N GLY A 187 -18.71 16.12 -0.17
CA GLY A 187 -17.75 16.24 0.91
C GLY A 187 -18.27 17.13 2.01
N GLU A 188 -17.54 17.13 3.10
CA GLU A 188 -17.81 18.01 4.23
C GLU A 188 -16.49 18.70 4.58
N PRO A 189 -16.41 20.04 4.37
CA PRO A 189 -15.29 20.79 4.92
C PRO A 189 -15.39 20.73 6.44
N ALA A 190 -14.24 20.64 7.09
CA ALA A 190 -14.16 20.68 8.54
C ALA A 190 -13.06 21.66 8.96
N ASP A 191 -13.20 22.19 10.17
CA ASP A 191 -12.23 23.12 10.76
C ASP A 191 -10.82 22.51 10.89
N HIS A 192 -10.72 21.18 10.86
CA HIS A 192 -9.47 20.45 10.89
C HIS A 192 -9.37 19.43 9.73
N PRO A 193 -8.23 19.35 9.01
CA PRO A 193 -8.03 18.39 7.91
C PRO A 193 -8.19 16.91 8.27
N HIS A 194 -8.14 16.56 9.56
CA HIS A 194 -8.34 15.19 10.03
C HIS A 194 -9.82 14.77 10.04
N ARG A 195 -10.73 15.75 10.07
CA ARG A 195 -12.20 15.53 10.10
C ARG A 195 -12.83 15.71 8.72
N ALA A 196 -12.13 16.38 7.82
CA ALA A 196 -12.61 16.63 6.47
C ALA A 196 -12.64 15.34 5.64
N TRP A 197 -13.63 15.24 4.76
CA TRP A 197 -13.72 14.19 3.75
C TRP A 197 -14.23 14.75 2.43
N SER A 198 -13.85 14.13 1.33
CA SER A 198 -14.32 14.52 0.00
C SER A 198 -14.36 13.34 -0.96
N SER A 199 -15.25 13.40 -1.93
CA SER A 199 -15.43 12.42 -2.99
C SER A 199 -15.69 13.13 -4.31
N ARG A 200 -14.86 12.87 -5.31
CA ARG A 200 -15.01 13.37 -6.68
C ARG A 200 -15.07 12.19 -7.63
N THR A 201 -16.16 12.08 -8.39
CA THR A 201 -16.37 10.96 -9.32
C THR A 201 -16.30 11.44 -10.77
N TYR A 202 -15.39 10.85 -11.52
CA TYR A 202 -15.18 11.05 -12.94
C TYR A 202 -15.70 9.86 -13.74
N ARG A 203 -16.14 10.10 -14.97
CA ARG A 203 -16.64 9.07 -15.89
C ARG A 203 -15.90 9.13 -17.23
N PRO A 204 -14.65 8.63 -17.29
CA PRO A 204 -13.92 8.53 -18.56
C PRO A 204 -14.64 7.61 -19.55
N ALA A 205 -14.63 7.98 -20.83
CA ALA A 205 -15.29 7.18 -21.87
C ALA A 205 -14.61 5.81 -22.03
N GLY A 206 -15.41 4.73 -22.11
CA GLY A 206 -14.91 3.37 -22.31
C GLY A 206 -14.20 2.77 -21.09
N LEU A 207 -14.25 3.43 -19.93
CA LEU A 207 -13.61 3.00 -18.69
C LEU A 207 -14.63 3.02 -17.52
N PRO A 208 -14.37 2.26 -16.44
CA PRO A 208 -15.20 2.33 -15.23
C PRO A 208 -15.18 3.75 -14.62
N PRO A 209 -16.17 4.11 -13.79
CA PRO A 209 -16.10 5.32 -12.96
C PRO A 209 -14.81 5.37 -12.15
N VAL A 210 -14.21 6.56 -12.06
CA VAL A 210 -13.00 6.81 -11.28
C VAL A 210 -13.35 7.75 -10.16
N ARG A 211 -13.17 7.32 -8.92
CA ARG A 211 -13.47 8.11 -7.73
C ARG A 211 -12.19 8.49 -7.00
N VAL A 212 -11.99 9.78 -6.77
CA VAL A 212 -11.00 10.29 -5.82
C VAL A 212 -11.71 10.44 -4.47
N LEU A 213 -11.21 9.79 -3.43
CA LEU A 213 -11.84 9.73 -2.11
C LEU A 213 -10.82 10.10 -1.02
N ALA A 214 -11.04 11.22 -0.35
CA ALA A 214 -10.38 11.55 0.90
C ALA A 214 -11.25 11.10 2.07
N ALA A 215 -10.72 10.22 2.91
CA ALA A 215 -11.39 9.78 4.12
C ALA A 215 -10.98 10.64 5.33
N PRO A 216 -11.90 10.84 6.30
CA PRO A 216 -11.54 11.41 7.58
C PRO A 216 -10.76 10.36 8.41
N SER A 217 -10.10 10.83 9.46
CA SER A 217 -9.48 9.97 10.46
C SER A 217 -10.55 9.34 11.35
N SER A 218 -10.38 8.09 11.75
CA SER A 218 -11.19 7.47 12.82
C SER A 218 -10.82 7.99 14.21
N GLU A 219 -9.68 8.68 14.35
CA GLU A 219 -9.22 9.34 15.59
C GLU A 219 -8.75 10.77 15.28
N PRO A 220 -9.65 11.67 14.86
CA PRO A 220 -9.28 12.95 14.28
C PRO A 220 -8.56 13.90 15.24
N ASP A 221 -8.81 13.78 16.55
CA ASP A 221 -8.16 14.57 17.60
C ASP A 221 -6.74 14.10 17.93
N ARG A 222 -6.34 12.91 17.47
CA ARG A 222 -5.06 12.29 17.82
C ARG A 222 -4.12 12.18 16.63
N ARG A 223 -4.65 11.89 15.44
CA ARG A 223 -3.85 11.61 14.25
C ARG A 223 -4.61 11.87 12.96
N ARG A 224 -3.84 12.04 11.89
CA ARG A 224 -4.34 12.01 10.51
C ARG A 224 -4.89 10.64 10.14
N ALA A 225 -5.73 10.62 9.10
CA ALA A 225 -6.20 9.38 8.50
C ALA A 225 -5.01 8.56 7.98
N HIS A 226 -5.03 7.25 8.24
CA HIS A 226 -4.07 6.29 7.70
C HIS A 226 -4.74 5.37 6.67
N THR A 227 -3.95 4.53 5.98
CA THR A 227 -4.46 3.62 4.94
C THR A 227 -5.66 2.77 5.38
N ALA A 228 -5.71 2.30 6.64
CA ALA A 228 -6.85 1.52 7.10
C ALA A 228 -8.14 2.35 7.30
N ASP A 229 -8.03 3.67 7.52
CA ASP A 229 -9.20 4.56 7.57
C ASP A 229 -9.74 4.76 6.17
N THR A 230 -8.86 5.03 5.21
CA THR A 230 -9.25 5.26 3.81
C THR A 230 -9.86 4.02 3.18
N GLN A 231 -9.32 2.83 3.48
CA GLN A 231 -9.88 1.56 3.03
C GLN A 231 -11.27 1.27 3.63
N ARG A 232 -11.45 1.42 4.94
CA ARG A 232 -12.76 1.18 5.59
C ARG A 232 -13.81 2.16 5.12
N PHE A 233 -13.46 3.44 5.08
CA PHE A 233 -14.35 4.49 4.59
C PHE A 233 -14.80 4.17 3.16
N TRP A 234 -13.88 3.80 2.28
CA TRP A 234 -14.22 3.36 0.92
C TRP A 234 -15.17 2.15 0.91
N ALA A 235 -14.85 1.09 1.67
CA ALA A 235 -15.63 -0.14 1.69
C ALA A 235 -17.09 0.12 2.13
N GLU A 236 -17.29 1.00 3.12
CA GLU A 236 -18.60 1.45 3.56
C GLU A 236 -19.32 2.28 2.47
N HIS A 237 -18.59 3.17 1.80
CA HIS A 237 -19.14 4.04 0.74
C HIS A 237 -19.65 3.25 -0.47
N VAL A 238 -18.90 2.24 -0.89
CA VAL A 238 -19.29 1.39 -2.04
C VAL A 238 -20.20 0.24 -1.64
N ARG A 239 -20.41 0.02 -0.33
CA ARG A 239 -21.08 -1.17 0.22
C ARG A 239 -20.46 -2.46 -0.30
N LEU A 240 -19.15 -2.59 -0.08
CA LEU A 240 -18.33 -3.73 -0.48
C LEU A 240 -18.99 -5.05 -0.06
N ARG A 241 -19.04 -6.02 -0.98
CA ARG A 241 -19.74 -7.28 -0.77
C ARG A 241 -18.77 -8.43 -0.53
N ALA A 242 -19.25 -9.43 0.20
CA ALA A 242 -18.58 -10.71 0.29
C ALA A 242 -18.39 -11.30 -1.11
N GLY A 243 -17.18 -11.80 -1.39
CA GLY A 243 -16.81 -12.35 -2.68
C GLY A 243 -16.28 -11.35 -3.70
N ASP A 244 -16.39 -10.04 -3.49
CA ASP A 244 -15.88 -9.04 -4.44
C ASP A 244 -14.35 -9.16 -4.58
N PRO A 245 -13.81 -9.41 -5.79
CA PRO A 245 -12.37 -9.37 -6.01
C PRO A 245 -11.89 -7.92 -6.15
N VAL A 246 -10.96 -7.51 -5.30
CA VAL A 246 -10.42 -6.14 -5.25
C VAL A 246 -8.94 -6.17 -5.65
N LEU A 247 -8.57 -5.44 -6.70
CA LEU A 247 -7.19 -5.23 -7.10
C LEU A 247 -6.63 -3.97 -6.44
N MET A 248 -5.57 -4.10 -5.65
CA MET A 248 -4.93 -2.97 -4.98
C MET A 248 -3.58 -2.64 -5.62
N VAL A 249 -3.34 -1.36 -5.87
CA VAL A 249 -2.12 -0.83 -6.49
C VAL A 249 -1.28 -0.07 -5.47
N THR A 250 0.00 -0.41 -5.40
CA THR A 250 1.00 0.30 -4.59
C THR A 250 2.41 0.24 -5.19
N ALA A 251 3.43 0.77 -4.52
CA ALA A 251 4.83 0.59 -4.89
C ALA A 251 5.31 -0.83 -4.54
N PRO A 252 6.15 -1.49 -5.36
CA PRO A 252 6.60 -2.87 -5.13
C PRO A 252 7.13 -3.12 -3.71
N ILE A 253 7.94 -2.20 -3.18
CA ILE A 253 8.54 -2.30 -1.84
C ILE A 253 7.50 -2.37 -0.70
N TYR A 254 6.29 -1.88 -0.94
CA TYR A 254 5.22 -1.87 0.05
C TYR A 254 4.23 -3.02 -0.10
N VAL A 255 4.32 -3.81 -1.19
CA VAL A 255 3.35 -4.87 -1.50
C VAL A 255 3.16 -5.83 -0.34
N PRO A 256 4.21 -6.43 0.28
CA PRO A 256 4.00 -7.40 1.35
C PRO A 256 3.21 -6.86 2.56
N PHE A 257 3.59 -5.68 3.07
CA PHE A 257 2.93 -5.16 4.26
C PHE A 257 1.53 -4.62 3.95
N GLN A 258 1.34 -3.95 2.81
CA GLN A 258 0.04 -3.39 2.46
C GLN A 258 -0.95 -4.47 2.05
N HIS A 259 -0.49 -5.56 1.43
CA HIS A 259 -1.31 -6.73 1.19
C HIS A 259 -1.87 -7.28 2.50
N CYS A 260 -1.01 -7.52 3.50
CA CYS A 260 -1.45 -8.00 4.82
C CYS A 260 -2.38 -7.01 5.54
N ASP A 261 -2.12 -5.71 5.44
CA ASP A 261 -3.00 -4.69 6.01
C ASP A 261 -4.37 -4.64 5.30
N ALA A 262 -4.41 -4.83 3.99
CA ALA A 262 -5.64 -4.94 3.23
C ALA A 262 -6.41 -6.23 3.57
N LEU A 263 -5.73 -7.36 3.76
CA LEU A 263 -6.38 -8.59 4.26
C LEU A 263 -7.03 -8.34 5.62
N ARG A 264 -6.29 -7.74 6.56
CA ARG A 264 -6.77 -7.43 7.92
C ARG A 264 -7.93 -6.41 7.91
N THR A 265 -7.89 -5.44 7.02
CA THR A 265 -8.81 -4.30 7.03
C THR A 265 -10.04 -4.51 6.15
N LEU A 266 -9.89 -5.27 5.06
CA LEU A 266 -10.93 -5.48 4.05
C LEU A 266 -11.33 -6.96 3.96
N ALA A 267 -10.39 -7.88 3.68
CA ALA A 267 -10.74 -9.28 3.41
C ALA A 267 -11.41 -9.95 4.62
N VAL A 268 -10.83 -9.82 5.82
CA VAL A 268 -11.37 -10.45 7.03
C VAL A 268 -12.75 -9.86 7.40
N PRO A 269 -12.94 -8.53 7.49
CA PRO A 269 -14.24 -7.98 7.90
C PRO A 269 -15.33 -8.06 6.83
N TYR A 270 -14.99 -7.91 5.55
CA TYR A 270 -15.96 -7.84 4.45
C TYR A 270 -16.06 -9.11 3.61
N ARG A 271 -15.20 -10.10 3.86
CA ARG A 271 -15.11 -11.36 3.09
C ARG A 271 -14.89 -11.16 1.59
N CYS A 272 -14.21 -10.07 1.22
CA CYS A 272 -13.80 -9.80 -0.15
C CYS A 272 -12.47 -10.49 -0.48
N GLY A 273 -12.14 -10.60 -1.77
CA GLY A 273 -10.81 -10.99 -2.22
C GLY A 273 -9.91 -9.78 -2.37
N ILE A 274 -8.63 -9.91 -2.02
CA ILE A 274 -7.58 -8.91 -2.21
C ILE A 274 -6.49 -9.49 -3.11
N ASP A 275 -6.22 -8.79 -4.20
CA ASP A 275 -4.99 -8.92 -4.96
C ASP A 275 -4.18 -7.63 -4.82
N THR A 276 -2.86 -7.69 -4.79
CA THR A 276 -2.02 -6.51 -4.59
C THR A 276 -0.83 -6.53 -5.53
N VAL A 277 -0.75 -5.49 -6.36
CA VAL A 277 0.31 -5.34 -7.36
C VAL A 277 1.15 -4.11 -7.08
N GLY A 278 2.46 -4.27 -7.32
CA GLY A 278 3.42 -3.18 -7.36
C GLY A 278 3.35 -2.47 -8.71
N VAL A 279 3.52 -1.14 -8.71
CA VAL A 279 3.76 -0.34 -9.92
C VAL A 279 4.98 -0.91 -10.63
N ASP A 280 4.84 -1.22 -11.92
CA ASP A 280 5.95 -1.62 -12.77
C ASP A 280 6.75 -0.39 -13.22
N PRO A 281 8.00 -0.18 -12.75
CA PRO A 281 8.80 0.98 -13.13
C PRO A 281 9.21 0.98 -14.60
N ALA A 282 9.16 -0.16 -15.30
CA ALA A 282 9.49 -0.26 -16.71
C ALA A 282 8.36 0.23 -17.64
N LEU A 283 7.16 0.46 -17.09
CA LEU A 283 6.01 0.86 -17.88
C LEU A 283 6.16 2.32 -18.37
N ALA A 284 5.98 2.54 -19.68
CA ALA A 284 6.09 3.87 -20.30
C ALA A 284 5.19 4.94 -19.64
N ALA A 285 4.00 4.55 -19.16
CA ALA A 285 3.07 5.46 -18.50
C ALA A 285 3.56 6.00 -17.14
N VAL A 286 4.55 5.36 -16.52
CA VAL A 286 5.19 5.82 -15.28
C VAL A 286 6.65 6.20 -15.48
N ALA A 287 7.21 5.94 -16.66
CA ALA A 287 8.56 6.33 -17.02
C ALA A 287 8.67 7.87 -16.98
N GLY A 288 9.70 8.36 -16.28
CA GLY A 288 9.91 9.80 -16.08
C GLY A 288 9.19 10.41 -14.88
N LEU A 289 8.27 9.70 -14.22
CA LEU A 289 7.69 10.16 -12.95
C LEU A 289 8.69 9.98 -11.79
N PRO A 290 8.80 10.94 -10.85
CA PRO A 290 9.77 10.88 -9.76
C PRO A 290 9.66 9.58 -8.95
N GLU A 291 10.79 8.89 -8.75
CA GLU A 291 10.87 7.66 -7.97
C GLU A 291 11.92 7.80 -6.86
N PRO A 292 11.60 7.45 -5.61
CA PRO A 292 12.58 7.49 -4.54
C PRO A 292 13.67 6.44 -4.77
N THR A 293 14.92 6.82 -4.49
CA THR A 293 16.03 5.86 -4.46
C THR A 293 15.74 4.77 -3.44
N LEU A 294 15.70 3.52 -3.89
CA LEU A 294 15.55 2.36 -3.03
C LEU A 294 16.92 1.92 -2.55
N THR A 295 17.08 1.87 -1.24
CA THR A 295 18.34 1.55 -0.56
C THR A 295 18.17 0.31 0.32
N PRO A 296 19.26 -0.40 0.66
CA PRO A 296 19.21 -1.54 1.57
C PRO A 296 18.51 -1.21 2.90
N GLY A 297 18.80 -0.05 3.50
CA GLY A 297 18.14 0.41 4.73
C GLY A 297 16.63 0.58 4.57
N ARG A 298 16.16 1.07 3.42
CA ARG A 298 14.72 1.16 3.11
C ARG A 298 14.09 -0.23 2.95
N TYR A 299 14.75 -1.17 2.30
CA TYR A 299 14.24 -2.53 2.19
C TYR A 299 14.11 -3.20 3.55
N LEU A 300 15.12 -3.07 4.43
CA LEU A 300 15.04 -3.61 5.80
C LEU A 300 13.89 -2.99 6.60
N GLN A 301 13.65 -1.68 6.46
CA GLN A 301 12.50 -1.02 7.09
C GLN A 301 11.17 -1.56 6.59
N GLU A 302 11.02 -1.84 5.30
CA GLU A 302 9.75 -2.32 4.76
C GLU A 302 9.58 -3.85 4.95
N ILE A 303 10.67 -4.61 5.09
CA ILE A 303 10.63 -5.98 5.62
C ILE A 303 10.12 -5.96 7.07
N ARG A 304 10.59 -5.01 7.89
CA ARG A 304 10.04 -4.78 9.23
C ARG A 304 8.57 -4.40 9.20
N SER A 305 8.15 -3.50 8.30
CA SER A 305 6.72 -3.19 8.11
C SER A 305 5.93 -4.46 7.78
N ALA A 306 6.45 -5.34 6.92
CA ALA A 306 5.79 -6.60 6.57
C ALA A 306 5.66 -7.55 7.78
N ILE A 307 6.70 -7.72 8.59
CA ILE A 307 6.62 -8.50 9.85
C ILE A 307 5.49 -7.98 10.75
N ARG A 308 5.37 -6.65 10.89
CA ARG A 308 4.33 -6.03 11.70
C ARG A 308 2.94 -6.23 11.14
N SER A 309 2.75 -6.05 9.83
CA SER A 309 1.45 -6.27 9.19
C SER A 309 1.04 -7.75 9.22
N MET A 310 2.00 -8.69 9.13
CA MET A 310 1.76 -10.13 9.34
C MET A 310 1.32 -10.42 10.78
N ARG A 311 1.98 -9.82 11.78
CA ARG A 311 1.59 -9.91 13.19
C ARG A 311 0.19 -9.36 13.42
N ALA A 312 -0.10 -8.18 12.87
CA ALA A 312 -1.40 -7.54 12.99
C ALA A 312 -2.50 -8.35 12.30
N LEU A 313 -2.23 -8.94 11.13
CA LEU A 313 -3.16 -9.83 10.43
C LEU A 313 -3.45 -11.07 11.28
N HIS A 314 -2.41 -11.76 11.76
CA HIS A 314 -2.58 -12.94 12.60
C HIS A 314 -3.38 -12.65 13.87
N ALA A 315 -3.18 -11.47 14.49
CA ALA A 315 -3.86 -11.09 15.73
C ALA A 315 -5.39 -10.91 15.58
N VAL A 316 -5.91 -10.72 14.36
CA VAL A 316 -7.36 -10.62 14.12
C VAL A 316 -7.99 -11.94 13.66
N LEU A 317 -7.19 -12.99 13.43
CA LEU A 317 -7.69 -14.31 13.08
C LEU A 317 -8.16 -15.03 14.35
N PRO A 318 -9.23 -15.84 14.28
CA PRO A 318 -9.62 -16.71 15.38
C PRO A 318 -8.48 -17.68 15.74
N PRO A 319 -8.33 -18.05 17.02
CA PRO A 319 -7.43 -19.13 17.40
C PRO A 319 -7.85 -20.41 16.68
N SER A 320 -6.88 -21.06 16.03
CA SER A 320 -7.04 -22.37 15.39
C SER A 320 -6.98 -23.49 16.42
#